data_AF-A0A522Z196-F1
#
_entry.id   AF-A0A522Z196-F1
#
_cell.length_a   1.000
_cell.length_b   1.000
_cell.length_c   1.000
_cell.angle_alpha   90.00
_cell.angle_beta   90.00
_cell.angle_gamma   90.00
#
_symmetry.space_group_name_H-M   'P 1'
#
loop_
_entity.id
_entity.type
_entity.pdbx_description
1 polymer ?
#
loop_
_entity_poly.entity_id
_entity_poly.type
_entity_poly.pdbx_seq_one_letter_code
_entity_poly.pdbx_strand_id
1 'polypeptide(L)'
;MKKDGDGELVERGTFRFDPAAAAEKLAEYQLPDARDFLVPWLRAAGASGAKRVSAGVVDGALTFSFDGDAPSPAALSDLVSGLLGAEGGEAERHLAYGALALRRLEPGSVAAAREDGRTVIRVRWAGGGPAAAALKRLRAAYGMSETELTIDGEPVPDPAKAPEPVKAWRGTRTRVALFEDVLSPGDGRMRVYVRGALAEEVPVSLGGRYTAYVANDRFALSLSQSAVIKDARFGKVVRRLERLRRRLSHLPPSPATRARSAATVAAAAAAAAALAGLGYWAAARVLLP
;
A
#
# COMPACT_ATOMS: atom_id res chain seq x y z
N MET A 1 -33.27 -21.86 30.74
CA MET A 1 -32.71 -22.28 29.43
C MET A 1 -33.86 -22.41 28.45
N LYS A 2 -33.95 -21.51 27.46
CA LYS A 2 -34.89 -21.68 26.33
C LYS A 2 -34.28 -22.73 25.39
N LYS A 3 -35.07 -23.73 25.00
CA LYS A 3 -34.68 -24.66 23.91
C LYS A 3 -34.66 -23.85 22.62
N ASP A 4 -33.48 -23.66 22.06
CA ASP A 4 -33.35 -23.14 20.70
C ASP A 4 -34.04 -24.14 19.76
N GLY A 5 -34.92 -23.62 18.91
CA GLY A 5 -35.78 -24.41 18.03
C GLY A 5 -34.97 -25.21 17.01
N ASP A 6 -35.37 -26.46 16.81
CA ASP A 6 -34.79 -27.39 15.84
C ASP A 6 -35.00 -26.82 14.42
N GLY A 7 -33.94 -26.33 13.80
CA GLY A 7 -34.00 -25.84 12.42
C GLY A 7 -33.94 -27.02 11.45
N GLU A 8 -35.03 -27.26 10.70
CA GLU A 8 -35.06 -28.28 9.65
C GLU A 8 -34.34 -27.76 8.39
N LEU A 9 -33.34 -28.51 7.93
CA LEU A 9 -32.66 -28.24 6.66
C LEU A 9 -33.61 -28.59 5.51
N VAL A 10 -34.20 -27.57 4.89
CA VAL A 10 -35.22 -27.74 3.84
C VAL A 10 -34.62 -28.25 2.52
N GLU A 11 -33.43 -27.77 2.11
CA GLU A 11 -32.82 -28.19 0.84
C GLU A 11 -31.31 -27.90 0.78
N ARG A 12 -30.57 -28.71 0.03
CA ARG A 12 -29.18 -28.42 -0.40
C ARG A 12 -29.14 -28.28 -1.91
N GLY A 13 -28.72 -27.11 -2.40
CA GLY A 13 -28.47 -26.84 -3.82
C GLY A 13 -27.00 -26.58 -4.13
N THR A 14 -26.64 -26.70 -5.40
CA THR A 14 -25.33 -26.27 -5.92
C THR A 14 -25.52 -25.11 -6.89
N PHE A 15 -24.73 -24.05 -6.72
CA PHE A 15 -24.67 -22.96 -7.69
C PHE A 15 -23.55 -23.22 -8.70
N ARG A 16 -23.85 -23.10 -9.99
CA ARG A 16 -22.85 -23.03 -11.05
C ARG A 16 -22.73 -21.58 -11.48
N PHE A 17 -21.51 -21.08 -11.58
CA PHE A 17 -21.24 -19.77 -12.15
C PHE A 17 -20.28 -19.94 -13.33
N ASP A 18 -20.44 -19.08 -14.34
CA ASP A 18 -19.48 -18.98 -15.44
C ASP A 18 -18.24 -18.21 -14.94
N PRO A 19 -17.05 -18.84 -14.87
CA PRO A 19 -15.84 -18.20 -14.38
C PRO A 19 -15.43 -16.97 -15.22
N ALA A 20 -15.66 -17.01 -16.53
CA ALA A 20 -15.29 -15.91 -17.41
C ALA A 20 -16.17 -14.68 -17.15
N ALA A 21 -17.49 -14.88 -17.07
CA ALA A 21 -18.43 -13.82 -16.71
C ALA A 21 -18.18 -13.29 -15.29
N ALA A 22 -17.84 -14.17 -14.34
CA ALA A 22 -17.49 -13.77 -12.98
C ALA A 22 -16.22 -12.91 -12.95
N ALA A 23 -15.18 -13.28 -13.69
CA ALA A 23 -13.94 -12.51 -13.79
C ALA A 23 -14.17 -11.14 -14.44
N GLU A 24 -15.00 -11.08 -15.49
CA GLU A 24 -15.41 -9.82 -16.13
C GLU A 24 -16.15 -8.91 -15.15
N LYS A 25 -17.14 -9.45 -14.42
CA LYS A 25 -17.88 -8.69 -13.41
C LYS A 25 -16.99 -8.26 -12.25
N LEU A 26 -16.10 -9.12 -11.78
CA LEU A 26 -15.15 -8.75 -10.73
C LEU A 26 -14.22 -7.62 -11.18
N ALA A 27 -13.85 -7.53 -12.46
CA ALA A 27 -13.01 -6.45 -12.96
C ALA A 27 -13.67 -5.06 -12.79
N GLU A 28 -15.00 -4.98 -12.79
CA GLU A 28 -15.77 -3.73 -12.58
C GLU A 28 -15.67 -3.20 -11.14
N TYR A 29 -15.50 -4.08 -10.13
CA TYR A 29 -15.55 -3.73 -8.69
C TYR A 29 -14.18 -3.68 -8.00
N GLN A 30 -13.12 -3.41 -8.76
CA GLN A 30 -11.74 -3.51 -8.28
C GLN A 30 -11.12 -2.20 -7.79
N LEU A 31 -9.80 -2.22 -7.58
CA LEU A 31 -8.97 -1.09 -7.16
C LEU A 31 -9.45 0.23 -7.79
N PRO A 32 -9.51 1.33 -7.02
CA PRO A 32 -9.94 2.63 -7.53
C PRO A 32 -9.15 3.08 -8.76
N ASP A 33 -7.84 2.84 -8.76
CA ASP A 33 -6.95 3.06 -9.91
C ASP A 33 -6.36 1.71 -10.36
N ALA A 34 -6.59 1.34 -11.62
CA ALA A 34 -6.04 0.11 -12.19
C ALA A 34 -4.50 0.09 -12.17
N ARG A 35 -3.84 1.25 -12.12
CA ARG A 35 -2.38 1.39 -12.01
C ARG A 35 -1.83 0.92 -10.66
N ASP A 36 -2.68 0.63 -9.68
CA ASP A 36 -2.31 0.00 -8.41
C ASP A 36 -2.13 -1.52 -8.51
N PHE A 37 -2.18 -2.13 -9.70
CA PHE A 37 -2.08 -3.59 -9.86
C PHE A 37 -0.83 -4.25 -9.23
N LEU A 38 0.27 -3.50 -9.11
CA LEU A 38 1.48 -3.98 -8.42
C LEU A 38 1.32 -4.07 -6.89
N VAL A 39 0.34 -3.36 -6.30
CA VAL A 39 0.11 -3.34 -4.85
C VAL A 39 -0.40 -4.71 -4.37
N PRO A 40 -1.43 -5.34 -4.98
CA PRO A 40 -1.75 -6.73 -4.70
C PRO A 40 -0.58 -7.69 -4.94
N TRP A 41 0.22 -7.52 -6.00
CA TRP A 41 1.37 -8.42 -6.24
C TRP A 41 2.46 -8.31 -5.16
N LEU A 42 2.68 -7.12 -4.60
CA LEU A 42 3.53 -6.96 -3.41
C LEU A 42 2.97 -7.72 -2.21
N ARG A 43 1.63 -7.73 -2.01
CA ARG A 43 0.99 -8.53 -0.95
C ARG A 43 1.11 -10.02 -1.22
N ALA A 44 1.04 -10.44 -2.49
CA ALA A 44 1.26 -11.83 -2.87
C ALA A 44 2.67 -12.29 -2.48
N ALA A 45 3.68 -11.48 -2.76
CA ALA A 45 5.05 -11.74 -2.34
C ALA A 45 5.18 -11.81 -0.80
N GLY A 46 4.54 -10.89 -0.08
CA GLY A 46 4.52 -10.94 1.38
C GLY A 46 3.80 -12.19 1.93
N ALA A 47 2.73 -12.64 1.27
CA ALA A 47 1.97 -13.84 1.65
C ALA A 47 2.72 -15.13 1.30
N SER A 48 3.58 -15.13 0.27
CA SER A 48 4.47 -16.24 -0.07
C SER A 48 5.75 -16.30 0.79
N GLY A 49 5.90 -15.39 1.75
CA GLY A 49 7.09 -15.32 2.62
C GLY A 49 8.33 -14.76 1.92
N ALA A 50 8.18 -14.06 0.79
CA ALA A 50 9.28 -13.46 0.05
C ALA A 50 10.14 -12.56 0.94
N LYS A 51 11.46 -12.67 0.77
CA LYS A 51 12.47 -11.78 1.36
C LYS A 51 12.91 -10.70 0.39
N ARG A 52 12.78 -10.92 -0.91
CA ARG A 52 13.18 -9.97 -1.95
C ARG A 52 12.10 -9.85 -3.01
N VAL A 53 11.77 -8.61 -3.34
CA VAL A 53 10.92 -8.21 -4.46
C VAL A 53 11.70 -7.24 -5.31
N SER A 54 11.67 -7.43 -6.62
CA SER A 54 12.15 -6.45 -7.59
C SER A 54 11.05 -6.10 -8.56
N ALA A 55 10.99 -4.83 -8.94
CA ALA A 55 10.15 -4.36 -10.02
C ALA A 55 10.94 -3.40 -10.91
N GLY A 56 10.65 -3.34 -12.20
CA GLY A 56 11.32 -2.38 -13.08
C GLY A 56 11.01 -2.63 -14.54
N VAL A 57 11.53 -1.79 -15.43
CA VAL A 57 11.42 -2.00 -16.87
C VAL A 57 12.68 -2.68 -17.39
N VAL A 58 12.53 -3.87 -17.97
CA VAL A 58 13.61 -4.66 -18.58
C VAL A 58 13.19 -5.01 -20.01
N ASP A 59 14.02 -4.65 -20.99
CA ASP A 59 13.76 -4.89 -22.43
C ASP A 59 12.35 -4.45 -22.89
N GLY A 60 11.94 -3.26 -22.44
CA GLY A 60 10.64 -2.67 -22.76
C GLY A 60 9.43 -3.34 -22.08
N ALA A 61 9.65 -4.33 -21.21
CA ALA A 61 8.60 -4.97 -20.42
C ALA A 61 8.69 -4.53 -18.95
N LEU A 62 7.54 -4.26 -18.33
CA LEU A 62 7.50 -4.20 -16.87
C LEU A 62 7.71 -5.61 -16.33
N THR A 63 8.75 -5.79 -15.53
CA THR A 63 9.06 -7.03 -14.84
C THR A 63 8.81 -6.85 -13.36
N PHE A 64 8.06 -7.77 -12.75
CA PHE A 64 7.87 -7.89 -11.32
C PHE A 64 8.33 -9.28 -10.91
N SER A 65 9.24 -9.39 -9.95
CA SER A 65 9.72 -10.68 -9.47
C SER A 65 9.87 -10.75 -7.96
N PHE A 66 9.72 -11.94 -7.40
CA PHE A 66 9.89 -12.18 -5.97
C PHE A 66 10.33 -13.62 -5.69
N ASP A 67 11.04 -13.82 -4.59
CA ASP A 67 11.40 -15.13 -4.04
C ASP A 67 10.28 -15.70 -3.13
N GLY A 68 10.57 -16.72 -2.33
CA GLY A 68 9.57 -17.38 -1.48
C GLY A 68 8.79 -18.49 -2.19
N ASP A 69 7.68 -18.88 -1.57
CA ASP A 69 6.86 -20.00 -2.02
C ASP A 69 6.27 -19.70 -3.40
N ALA A 70 6.46 -20.63 -4.33
CA ALA A 70 5.96 -20.47 -5.69
C ALA A 70 4.43 -20.64 -5.71
N PRO A 71 3.70 -19.78 -6.44
CA PRO A 71 2.33 -20.09 -6.84
C PRO A 71 2.30 -21.43 -7.59
N SER A 72 1.14 -22.11 -7.56
CA SER A 72 0.96 -23.33 -8.33
C SER A 72 1.20 -23.08 -9.83
N PRO A 73 1.66 -24.09 -10.59
CA PRO A 73 1.78 -23.96 -12.05
C PRO A 73 0.48 -23.50 -12.72
N ALA A 74 -0.67 -23.98 -12.21
CA ALA A 74 -1.99 -23.54 -12.67
C ALA A 74 -2.20 -22.04 -12.47
N ALA A 75 -1.87 -21.51 -11.28
CA ALA A 75 -1.97 -20.08 -10.99
C ALA A 75 -1.02 -19.22 -11.84
N LEU A 76 0.15 -19.73 -12.24
CA LEU A 76 1.04 -19.00 -13.15
C LEU A 76 0.55 -19.03 -14.60
N SER A 77 -0.06 -20.14 -15.04
CA SER A 77 -0.66 -20.24 -16.37
C SER A 77 -1.91 -19.39 -16.53
N ASP A 78 -2.69 -19.25 -15.45
CA ASP A 78 -3.86 -18.39 -15.37
C ASP A 78 -3.83 -17.60 -14.06
N LEU A 79 -3.32 -16.37 -14.13
CA LEU A 79 -3.18 -15.51 -12.95
C LEU A 79 -4.51 -15.20 -12.27
N VAL A 80 -5.66 -15.31 -12.95
CA VAL A 80 -6.97 -14.99 -12.34
C VAL A 80 -7.64 -16.20 -11.68
N SER A 81 -7.16 -17.41 -11.94
CA SER A 81 -7.71 -18.67 -11.41
C SER A 81 -7.81 -18.69 -9.88
N GLY A 82 -6.88 -18.00 -9.19
CA GLY A 82 -6.82 -17.92 -7.73
C GLY A 82 -8.05 -17.28 -7.07
N LEU A 83 -8.91 -16.56 -7.80
CA LEU A 83 -10.14 -15.97 -7.26
C LEU A 83 -11.35 -16.91 -7.30
N LEU A 84 -11.36 -17.87 -8.21
CA LEU A 84 -12.53 -18.70 -8.52
C LEU A 84 -12.32 -20.16 -8.15
N GLY A 85 -11.06 -20.58 -7.94
CA GLY A 85 -10.71 -21.92 -7.51
C GLY A 85 -10.87 -22.15 -6.01
N ALA A 86 -11.24 -23.37 -5.63
CA ALA A 86 -11.35 -23.80 -4.23
C ALA A 86 -9.99 -23.99 -3.54
N GLU A 87 -8.91 -24.17 -4.32
CA GLU A 87 -7.59 -24.60 -3.82
C GLU A 87 -6.55 -23.47 -3.73
N GLY A 88 -6.98 -22.21 -3.92
CA GLY A 88 -6.08 -21.06 -3.97
C GLY A 88 -5.55 -20.59 -2.61
N GLY A 89 -4.24 -20.41 -2.49
CA GLY A 89 -3.59 -19.79 -1.34
C GLY A 89 -3.82 -18.28 -1.23
N GLU A 90 -3.45 -17.66 -0.11
CA GLU A 90 -3.53 -16.20 0.06
C GLU A 90 -2.71 -15.44 -0.99
N ALA A 91 -1.52 -15.94 -1.33
CA ALA A 91 -0.65 -15.35 -2.34
C ALA A 91 -1.30 -15.36 -3.74
N GLU A 92 -1.89 -16.48 -4.15
CA GLU A 92 -2.55 -16.63 -5.45
C GLU A 92 -3.77 -15.72 -5.58
N ARG A 93 -4.57 -15.56 -4.52
CA ARG A 93 -5.66 -14.57 -4.50
C ARG A 93 -5.16 -13.15 -4.75
N HIS A 94 -4.05 -12.76 -4.12
CA HIS A 94 -3.46 -11.44 -4.32
C HIS A 94 -2.87 -11.26 -5.73
N LEU A 95 -2.26 -12.30 -6.31
CA LEU A 95 -1.85 -12.29 -7.72
C LEU A 95 -3.03 -12.06 -8.65
N ALA A 96 -4.13 -12.76 -8.42
CA ALA A 96 -5.34 -12.67 -9.20
C ALA A 96 -6.00 -11.28 -9.13
N TYR A 97 -6.05 -10.65 -7.95
CA TYR A 97 -6.50 -9.26 -7.85
C TYR A 97 -5.63 -8.28 -8.64
N GLY A 98 -4.30 -8.44 -8.62
CA GLY A 98 -3.42 -7.61 -9.44
C GLY A 98 -3.61 -7.89 -10.93
N ALA A 99 -3.78 -9.15 -11.33
CA ALA A 99 -3.99 -9.53 -12.74
C ALA A 99 -5.30 -8.96 -13.29
N LEU A 100 -6.39 -9.01 -12.53
CA LEU A 100 -7.65 -8.41 -12.96
C LEU A 100 -7.57 -6.88 -13.06
N ALA A 101 -6.88 -6.21 -12.14
CA ALA A 101 -6.65 -4.77 -12.22
C ALA A 101 -5.81 -4.41 -13.44
N LEU A 102 -4.78 -5.21 -13.74
CA LEU A 102 -3.94 -5.07 -14.91
C LEU A 102 -4.73 -5.21 -16.22
N ARG A 103 -5.72 -6.10 -16.30
CA ARG A 103 -6.55 -6.27 -17.53
C ARG A 103 -7.23 -4.97 -17.97
N ARG A 104 -7.60 -4.08 -17.04
CA ARG A 104 -8.19 -2.75 -17.33
C ARG A 104 -7.21 -1.78 -18.00
N LEU A 105 -5.92 -2.11 -18.01
CA LEU A 105 -4.86 -1.35 -18.67
C LEU A 105 -4.47 -1.96 -20.03
N GLU A 106 -5.24 -2.95 -20.51
CA GLU A 106 -5.11 -3.57 -21.83
C GLU A 106 -3.64 -3.91 -22.19
N PRO A 107 -2.95 -4.73 -21.38
CA PRO A 107 -1.61 -5.17 -21.72
C PRO A 107 -1.65 -5.95 -23.04
N GLY A 108 -0.66 -5.70 -23.90
CA GLY A 108 -0.49 -6.46 -25.14
C GLY A 108 -0.06 -7.91 -24.89
N SER A 109 0.71 -8.15 -23.82
CA SER A 109 0.96 -9.50 -23.32
C SER A 109 1.31 -9.51 -21.84
N VAL A 110 0.97 -10.63 -21.18
CA VAL A 110 1.34 -10.94 -19.81
C VAL A 110 1.91 -12.36 -19.79
N ALA A 111 3.10 -12.53 -19.23
CA ALA A 111 3.72 -13.83 -19.03
C ALA A 111 4.11 -13.97 -17.57
N ALA A 112 3.84 -15.13 -16.97
CA ALA A 112 4.26 -15.46 -15.62
C ALA A 112 4.95 -16.82 -15.61
N ALA A 113 6.09 -16.92 -14.94
CA ALA A 113 6.88 -18.14 -14.89
C ALA A 113 7.67 -18.23 -13.58
N ARG A 114 8.22 -19.43 -13.33
CA ARG A 114 9.27 -19.64 -12.34
C ARG A 114 10.61 -19.62 -13.05
N GLU A 115 11.50 -18.73 -12.62
CA GLU A 115 12.85 -18.57 -13.17
C GLU A 115 13.84 -18.45 -12.01
N ASP A 116 14.87 -19.29 -11.99
CA ASP A 116 15.93 -19.28 -10.96
C ASP A 116 15.41 -19.25 -9.52
N GLY A 117 14.34 -20.01 -9.25
CA GLY A 117 13.72 -20.04 -7.93
C GLY A 117 13.01 -18.72 -7.56
N ARG A 118 12.56 -17.94 -8.54
CA ARG A 118 11.74 -16.74 -8.37
C ARG A 118 10.51 -16.78 -9.23
N THR A 119 9.43 -16.20 -8.73
CA THR A 119 8.23 -15.94 -9.52
C THR A 119 8.48 -14.66 -10.30
N VAL A 120 8.37 -14.73 -11.63
CA VAL A 120 8.62 -13.59 -12.52
C VAL A 120 7.37 -13.35 -13.36
N ILE A 121 6.87 -12.12 -13.33
CA ILE A 121 5.73 -11.67 -14.13
C ILE A 121 6.22 -10.54 -15.03
N ARG A 122 6.04 -10.70 -16.34
CA ARG A 122 6.39 -9.72 -17.37
C ARG A 122 5.13 -9.22 -18.04
N VAL A 123 5.05 -7.91 -18.19
CA VAL A 123 3.93 -7.21 -18.82
C VAL A 123 4.45 -6.33 -19.93
N ARG A 124 3.90 -6.50 -21.13
CA ARG A 124 4.18 -5.65 -22.29
C ARG A 124 2.92 -4.94 -22.74
N TRP A 125 3.10 -3.71 -23.20
CA TRP A 125 2.07 -2.93 -23.88
C TRP A 125 2.52 -2.66 -25.31
N ALA A 126 1.58 -2.48 -26.22
CA ALA A 126 1.88 -2.12 -27.62
C ALA A 126 2.48 -0.69 -27.77
N GLY A 127 2.60 0.07 -26.68
CA GLY A 127 3.17 1.42 -26.64
C GLY A 127 3.74 1.77 -25.26
N GLY A 128 3.92 3.07 -24.98
CA GLY A 128 4.47 3.60 -23.72
C GLY A 128 3.54 3.47 -22.50
N GLY A 129 3.11 2.24 -22.20
CA GLY A 129 2.11 1.89 -21.20
C GLY A 129 2.39 2.43 -19.78
N PRO A 130 1.50 2.14 -18.82
CA PRO A 130 1.50 2.78 -17.51
C PRO A 130 2.60 2.30 -16.54
N ALA A 131 3.68 1.67 -17.03
CA ALA A 131 4.75 1.08 -16.22
C ALA A 131 5.36 2.07 -15.22
N ALA A 132 5.76 3.27 -15.69
CA ALA A 132 6.34 4.29 -14.81
C ALA A 132 5.37 4.76 -13.71
N ALA A 133 4.08 4.91 -14.06
CA ALA A 133 3.05 5.28 -13.09
C ALA A 133 2.80 4.16 -12.07
N ALA A 134 2.76 2.91 -12.51
CA ALA A 134 2.59 1.75 -11.64
C ALA A 134 3.77 1.58 -10.67
N LEU A 135 5.01 1.74 -11.14
CA LEU A 135 6.21 1.69 -10.30
C LEU A 135 6.24 2.82 -9.27
N LYS A 136 5.85 4.04 -9.66
CA LYS A 136 5.70 5.17 -8.72
C LYS A 136 4.69 4.85 -7.62
N ARG A 137 3.56 4.23 -7.97
CA ARG A 137 2.53 3.84 -7.01
C ARG A 137 2.98 2.69 -6.11
N LEU A 138 3.65 1.68 -6.66
CA LEU A 138 4.29 0.61 -5.87
C LEU A 138 5.27 1.18 -4.84
N ARG A 139 6.13 2.13 -5.25
CA ARG A 139 7.07 2.83 -4.36
C ARG A 139 6.36 3.53 -3.20
N ALA A 140 5.25 4.22 -3.49
CA ALA A 140 4.48 4.94 -2.47
C ALA A 140 3.67 4.02 -1.55
N ALA A 141 3.27 2.85 -2.04
CA ALA A 141 2.52 1.86 -1.28
C ALA A 141 3.42 0.98 -0.40
N TYR A 142 4.70 0.83 -0.74
CA TYR A 142 5.62 -0.02 0.02
C TYR A 142 5.89 0.53 1.43
N GLY A 143 5.88 -0.36 2.41
CA GLY A 143 6.35 -0.06 3.76
C GLY A 143 5.89 -1.03 4.81
N MET A 144 6.48 -0.92 6.00
CA MET A 144 6.26 -1.84 7.12
C MET A 144 6.39 -3.30 6.67
N SER A 145 7.42 -3.63 5.88
CA SER A 145 7.60 -4.97 5.32
C SER A 145 8.80 -5.68 5.97
N GLU A 146 8.81 -7.00 5.91
CA GLU A 146 10.05 -7.78 6.13
C GLU A 146 10.77 -8.09 4.82
N THR A 147 10.07 -7.92 3.70
CA THR A 147 10.56 -8.07 2.33
C THR A 147 11.29 -6.81 1.90
N GLU A 148 12.43 -6.96 1.26
CA GLU A 148 13.17 -5.87 0.60
C GLU A 148 12.59 -5.61 -0.78
N LEU A 149 12.33 -4.36 -1.12
CA LEU A 149 11.87 -3.94 -2.44
C LEU A 149 12.96 -3.15 -3.16
N THR A 150 13.28 -3.54 -4.38
CA THR A 150 14.01 -2.71 -5.34
C THR A 150 13.12 -2.29 -6.51
N ILE A 151 13.28 -1.06 -6.98
CA ILE A 151 12.62 -0.55 -8.18
C ILE A 151 13.69 0.00 -9.13
N ASP A 152 13.79 -0.56 -10.32
CA ASP A 152 14.81 -0.24 -11.33
C ASP A 152 16.24 -0.36 -10.76
N GLY A 153 16.46 -1.40 -9.94
CA GLY A 153 17.73 -1.65 -9.25
C GLY A 153 17.92 -0.86 -7.95
N GLU A 154 17.15 0.20 -7.73
CA GLU A 154 17.29 1.07 -6.56
C GLU A 154 16.48 0.57 -5.36
N PRO A 155 17.08 0.45 -4.15
CA PRO A 155 16.34 0.06 -2.96
C PRO A 155 15.27 1.09 -2.62
N VAL A 156 14.06 0.61 -2.30
CA VAL A 156 12.98 1.45 -1.80
C VAL A 156 13.06 1.50 -0.27
N PRO A 157 13.22 2.68 0.33
CA PRO A 157 13.31 2.79 1.79
C PRO A 157 11.97 2.39 2.43
N ASP A 158 12.03 1.52 3.43
CA ASP A 158 10.87 1.23 4.27
C ASP A 158 10.69 2.38 5.27
N PRO A 159 9.56 3.09 5.29
CA PRO A 159 9.31 4.14 6.27
C PRO A 159 9.36 3.65 7.73
N ALA A 160 9.20 2.35 7.97
CA ALA A 160 9.38 1.75 9.30
C ALA A 160 10.86 1.67 9.74
N LYS A 161 11.79 1.73 8.79
CA LYS A 161 13.24 1.57 9.01
C LYS A 161 13.99 2.92 9.03
N ALA A 162 13.34 4.05 8.71
CA ALA A 162 13.97 5.38 8.72
C ALA A 162 12.94 6.50 8.99
N PRO A 163 13.26 7.57 9.76
CA PRO A 163 14.20 7.72 10.89
C PRO A 163 13.73 6.99 12.18
N GLU A 164 14.37 7.21 13.35
CA GLU A 164 13.97 6.56 14.61
C GLU A 164 12.53 6.98 15.02
N PRO A 165 11.61 6.02 15.20
CA PRO A 165 10.24 6.36 15.56
C PRO A 165 10.17 6.89 16.99
N VAL A 166 9.34 7.92 17.22
CA VAL A 166 9.03 8.45 18.57
C VAL A 166 8.56 7.32 19.49
N LYS A 167 7.81 6.38 18.91
CA LYS A 167 7.46 5.13 19.58
C LYS A 167 7.31 4.02 18.57
N ALA A 168 7.94 2.89 18.84
CA ALA A 168 7.65 1.64 18.16
C ALA A 168 7.06 0.60 19.14
N TRP A 169 6.19 -0.25 18.64
CA TRP A 169 5.89 -1.52 19.29
C TRP A 169 5.79 -2.65 18.26
N ARG A 170 6.23 -3.83 18.67
CA ARG A 170 6.09 -5.07 17.93
C ARG A 170 5.36 -6.07 18.81
N GLY A 171 4.13 -6.40 18.44
CA GLY A 171 3.43 -7.57 18.95
C GLY A 171 3.63 -8.75 18.02
N THR A 172 3.06 -9.91 18.37
CA THR A 172 3.16 -11.15 17.57
C THR A 172 2.72 -10.97 16.11
N ARG A 173 1.73 -10.11 15.85
CA ARG A 173 1.13 -9.91 14.52
C ARG A 173 0.84 -8.46 14.16
N THR A 174 1.25 -7.53 15.01
CA THR A 174 0.97 -6.11 14.82
C THR A 174 2.22 -5.33 15.10
N ARG A 175 2.68 -4.59 14.09
CA ARG A 175 3.80 -3.67 14.20
C ARG A 175 3.27 -2.27 14.07
N VAL A 176 3.71 -1.38 14.95
CA VAL A 176 3.39 0.04 14.82
C VAL A 176 4.61 0.87 15.08
N ALA A 177 4.77 1.88 14.25
CA ALA A 177 5.78 2.92 14.37
C ALA A 177 5.09 4.28 14.29
N LEU A 178 5.39 5.15 15.25
CA LEU A 178 4.84 6.50 15.32
C LEU A 178 5.94 7.51 15.02
N PHE A 179 5.66 8.40 14.09
CA PHE A 179 6.60 9.44 13.67
C PHE A 179 5.98 10.80 13.91
N GLU A 180 6.83 11.77 14.23
CA GLU A 180 6.43 13.16 14.28
C GLU A 180 6.47 13.74 12.87
N ASP A 181 5.32 14.20 12.39
CA ASP A 181 5.14 14.87 11.11
C ASP A 181 5.07 16.38 11.34
N VAL A 182 5.96 17.11 10.69
CA VAL A 182 6.16 18.55 10.88
C VAL A 182 5.22 19.37 10.01
N LEU A 183 4.65 18.77 8.95
CA LEU A 183 4.10 19.53 7.82
C LEU A 183 2.58 19.41 7.65
N SER A 184 1.89 18.66 8.51
CA SER A 184 0.46 18.42 8.37
C SER A 184 -0.34 19.10 9.49
N PRO A 185 -0.70 20.40 9.39
CA PRO A 185 -1.68 20.99 10.30
C PRO A 185 -3.02 20.27 10.10
N GLY A 186 -3.50 19.55 11.12
CA GLY A 186 -4.76 18.80 11.03
C GLY A 186 -4.85 17.67 12.06
N ASP A 187 -5.74 16.70 11.81
CA ASP A 187 -5.73 15.44 12.55
C ASP A 187 -4.50 14.60 12.18
N GLY A 188 -4.06 13.77 13.12
CA GLY A 188 -3.00 12.80 12.82
C GLY A 188 -3.46 11.80 11.76
N ARG A 189 -2.50 11.11 11.14
CA ARG A 189 -2.79 10.10 10.12
C ARG A 189 -2.36 8.73 10.57
N MET A 190 -3.12 7.72 10.17
CA MET A 190 -2.76 6.32 10.33
C MET A 190 -2.65 5.69 8.95
N ARG A 191 -1.44 5.31 8.56
CA ARG A 191 -1.16 4.52 7.36
C ARG A 191 -1.21 3.05 7.72
N VAL A 192 -2.14 2.31 7.12
CA VAL A 192 -2.40 0.90 7.44
C VAL A 192 -1.80 0.02 6.35
N TYR A 193 -0.98 -0.94 6.74
CA TYR A 193 -0.25 -1.84 5.88
C TYR A 193 -0.67 -3.29 6.12
N VAL A 194 -0.76 -4.05 5.04
CA VAL A 194 -1.04 -5.49 5.03
C VAL A 194 -0.01 -6.12 4.11
N ARG A 195 0.78 -7.10 4.61
CA ARG A 195 1.80 -7.79 3.83
C ARG A 195 2.80 -6.83 3.14
N GLY A 196 3.23 -5.79 3.86
CA GLY A 196 4.21 -4.82 3.36
C GLY A 196 3.69 -3.77 2.36
N ALA A 197 2.37 -3.76 2.10
CA ALA A 197 1.74 -2.83 1.17
C ALA A 197 0.66 -1.99 1.88
N LEU A 198 0.64 -0.69 1.59
CA LEU A 198 -0.38 0.24 2.07
C LEU A 198 -1.76 -0.23 1.61
N ALA A 199 -2.68 -0.38 2.56
CA ALA A 199 -4.07 -0.67 2.31
C ALA A 199 -4.88 0.63 2.27
N GLU A 200 -4.73 1.50 3.26
CA GLU A 200 -5.47 2.76 3.37
C GLU A 200 -4.76 3.76 4.28
N GLU A 201 -5.12 5.04 4.12
CA GLU A 201 -4.84 6.09 5.08
C GLU A 201 -6.12 6.46 5.81
N VAL A 202 -6.06 6.50 7.14
CA VAL A 202 -7.21 6.79 8.00
C VAL A 202 -6.90 8.01 8.84
N PRO A 203 -7.77 9.05 8.84
CA PRO A 203 -7.63 10.14 9.78
C PRO A 203 -7.83 9.60 11.20
N VAL A 204 -6.92 9.94 12.09
CA VAL A 204 -6.98 9.54 13.49
C VAL A 204 -6.59 10.73 14.34
N SER A 205 -7.35 11.03 15.37
CA SER A 205 -6.99 12.11 16.27
C SER A 205 -5.78 11.68 17.10
N LEU A 206 -4.55 11.90 16.60
CA LEU A 206 -3.29 11.70 17.31
C LEU A 206 -2.69 13.02 17.82
N GLY A 207 -3.43 14.13 17.74
CA GLY A 207 -2.94 15.46 18.12
C GLY A 207 -2.16 16.16 17.01
N GLY A 208 -2.45 15.84 15.75
CA GLY A 208 -2.02 16.56 14.54
C GLY A 208 -0.55 16.54 14.17
N ARG A 209 0.33 16.16 15.09
CA ARG A 209 1.78 16.13 14.88
C ARG A 209 2.33 14.74 14.59
N TYR A 210 1.47 13.72 14.54
CA TYR A 210 1.93 12.34 14.45
C TYR A 210 1.28 11.57 13.31
N THR A 211 2.13 10.79 12.64
CA THR A 211 1.73 9.78 11.66
C THR A 211 2.05 8.40 12.22
N ALA A 212 1.02 7.57 12.37
CA ALA A 212 1.14 6.18 12.78
C ALA A 212 1.23 5.28 11.55
N TYR A 213 2.26 4.46 11.46
CA TYR A 213 2.40 3.39 10.49
C TYR A 213 2.03 2.10 11.20
N VAL A 214 1.03 1.39 10.69
CA VAL A 214 0.46 0.20 11.34
C VAL A 214 0.47 -0.95 10.36
N ALA A 215 1.19 -2.04 10.67
CA ALA A 215 1.12 -3.27 9.91
C ALA A 215 0.46 -4.39 10.71
N ASN A 216 -0.49 -5.08 10.08
CA ASN A 216 -1.08 -6.30 10.59
C ASN A 216 -1.58 -7.17 9.42
N ASP A 217 -0.88 -8.27 9.20
CA ASP A 217 -1.15 -9.20 8.10
C ASP A 217 -2.48 -9.96 8.26
N ARG A 218 -3.16 -9.82 9.40
CA ARG A 218 -4.50 -10.37 9.63
C ARG A 218 -5.61 -9.36 9.46
N PHE A 219 -5.35 -8.14 9.01
CA PHE A 219 -6.43 -7.24 8.65
C PHE A 219 -7.17 -7.79 7.43
N ALA A 220 -8.49 -7.92 7.56
CA ALA A 220 -9.33 -8.25 6.43
C ALA A 220 -9.43 -7.02 5.52
N LEU A 221 -9.25 -7.21 4.23
CA LEU A 221 -9.38 -6.16 3.24
C LEU A 221 -10.80 -6.12 2.66
N SER A 222 -11.23 -4.95 2.21
CA SER A 222 -12.42 -4.81 1.37
C SER A 222 -12.29 -5.63 0.08
N LEU A 223 -13.41 -5.83 -0.63
CA LEU A 223 -13.41 -6.51 -1.93
C LEU A 223 -12.46 -5.82 -2.93
N SER A 224 -12.38 -4.48 -2.90
CA SER A 224 -11.49 -3.66 -3.72
C SER A 224 -10.01 -3.76 -3.35
N GLN A 225 -9.66 -4.44 -2.24
CA GLN A 225 -8.29 -4.54 -1.71
C GLN A 225 -7.63 -3.19 -1.35
N SER A 226 -8.43 -2.12 -1.20
CA SER A 226 -7.97 -0.74 -0.99
C SER A 226 -8.41 -0.14 0.34
N ALA A 227 -9.00 -0.94 1.22
CA ALA A 227 -9.41 -0.52 2.57
C ALA A 227 -9.35 -1.71 3.51
N VAL A 228 -9.19 -1.45 4.81
CA VAL A 228 -9.31 -2.47 5.85
C VAL A 228 -10.73 -2.46 6.40
N ILE A 229 -11.30 -3.65 6.57
CA ILE A 229 -12.60 -3.84 7.23
C ILE A 229 -12.45 -3.41 8.69
N LYS A 230 -13.31 -2.48 9.14
CA LYS A 230 -13.28 -1.87 10.48
C LYS A 230 -13.87 -2.79 11.56
N ASP A 231 -13.30 -3.98 11.67
CA ASP A 231 -13.73 -5.02 12.61
C ASP A 231 -13.20 -4.78 14.04
N ALA A 232 -13.47 -5.73 14.93
CA ALA A 232 -12.99 -5.69 16.32
C ALA A 232 -11.45 -5.69 16.43
N ARG A 233 -10.73 -6.27 15.44
CA ARG A 233 -9.25 -6.30 15.42
C ARG A 233 -8.71 -4.92 15.08
N PHE A 234 -9.26 -4.26 14.05
CA PHE A 234 -8.94 -2.88 13.71
C PHE A 234 -9.21 -1.94 14.90
N GLY A 235 -10.40 -2.03 15.50
CA GLY A 235 -10.79 -1.21 16.65
C GLY A 235 -9.87 -1.36 17.87
N LYS A 236 -9.32 -2.56 18.12
CA LYS A 236 -8.32 -2.78 19.19
C LYS A 236 -7.03 -1.99 18.95
N VAL A 237 -6.58 -1.88 17.70
CA VAL A 237 -5.38 -1.11 17.35
C VAL A 237 -5.62 0.39 17.50
N VAL A 238 -6.76 0.88 17.00
CA VAL A 238 -7.15 2.31 17.16
C VAL A 238 -7.22 2.70 18.63
N ARG A 239 -7.91 1.94 19.48
CA ARG A 239 -7.98 2.21 20.93
C ARG A 239 -6.60 2.20 21.60
N ARG A 240 -5.65 1.40 21.10
CA ARG A 240 -4.27 1.39 21.61
C ARG A 240 -3.53 2.67 21.22
N LEU A 241 -3.70 3.14 19.98
CA LEU A 241 -3.15 4.41 19.50
C LEU A 241 -3.72 5.61 20.25
N GLU A 242 -5.03 5.64 20.52
CA GLU A 242 -5.66 6.70 21.32
C GLU A 242 -5.15 6.75 22.76
N ARG A 243 -4.93 5.58 23.39
CA ARG A 243 -4.30 5.51 24.71
C ARG A 243 -2.87 6.04 24.68
N LEU A 244 -2.13 5.77 23.61
CA LEU A 244 -0.77 6.28 23.42
C LEU A 244 -0.78 7.79 23.23
N ARG A 245 -1.70 8.34 22.43
CA ARG A 245 -1.87 9.78 22.24
C ARG A 245 -1.94 10.55 23.55
N ARG A 246 -2.73 10.07 24.52
CA ARG A 246 -2.86 10.73 25.84
C ARG A 246 -1.53 10.86 26.58
N ARG A 247 -0.58 9.97 26.32
CA ARG A 247 0.78 10.03 26.90
C ARG A 247 1.68 10.99 26.11
N LEU A 248 1.49 11.04 24.79
CA LEU A 248 2.30 11.85 23.89
C LEU A 248 1.89 13.32 23.86
N SER A 249 0.64 13.64 24.17
CA SER A 249 0.12 15.02 24.17
C SER A 249 0.84 15.96 25.14
N HIS A 250 1.58 15.41 26.10
CA HIS A 250 2.37 16.17 27.07
C HIS A 250 3.85 16.29 26.70
N LEU A 251 4.32 15.58 25.67
CA LEU A 251 5.72 15.63 25.27
C LEU A 251 5.98 16.86 24.40
N PRO A 252 7.05 17.62 24.67
CA PRO A 252 7.48 18.66 23.74
C PRO A 252 7.92 18.04 22.41
N PRO A 253 7.85 18.80 21.29
CA PRO A 253 8.37 18.33 20.01
C PRO A 253 9.83 17.90 20.11
N SER A 254 10.19 16.84 19.38
CA SER A 254 11.58 16.35 19.39
C SER A 254 12.55 17.43 18.90
N PRO A 255 13.84 17.41 19.32
CA PRO A 255 14.85 18.33 18.78
C PRO A 255 14.91 18.33 17.25
N ALA A 256 14.79 17.16 16.61
CA ALA A 256 14.75 17.03 15.16
C ALA A 256 13.52 17.72 14.54
N THR A 257 12.36 17.61 15.18
CA THR A 257 11.15 18.31 14.73
C THR A 257 11.25 19.82 14.95
N ARG A 258 11.81 20.27 16.07
CA ARG A 258 12.07 21.70 16.30
C ARG A 258 13.02 22.27 15.24
N ALA A 259 14.10 21.56 14.93
CA ALA A 259 15.05 21.94 13.90
C ALA A 259 14.42 22.00 12.50
N ARG A 260 13.63 20.98 12.13
CA ARG A 260 12.89 20.97 10.85
C ARG A 260 11.86 22.09 10.76
N SER A 261 11.10 22.33 11.83
CA SER A 261 10.13 23.44 11.89
C SER A 261 10.83 24.79 11.71
N ALA A 262 11.95 25.01 12.41
CA ALA A 262 12.74 26.23 12.29
C ALA A 262 13.29 26.40 10.86
N ALA A 263 13.79 25.33 10.24
CA ALA A 263 14.25 25.36 8.85
C ALA A 263 13.13 25.68 7.85
N THR A 264 11.92 25.12 8.03
CA THR A 264 10.76 25.42 7.19
C THR A 264 10.32 26.88 7.34
N VAL A 265 10.26 27.39 8.57
CA VAL A 265 9.93 28.81 8.83
C VAL A 265 10.99 29.74 8.21
N ALA A 266 12.27 29.40 8.35
CA ALA A 266 13.37 30.17 7.75
C ALA A 266 13.29 30.16 6.21
N ALA A 267 13.01 29.01 5.59
CA ALA A 267 12.84 28.90 4.14
C ALA A 267 11.65 29.71 3.64
N ALA A 268 10.52 29.68 4.35
CA ALA A 268 9.35 30.48 4.02
C ALA A 268 9.62 32.00 4.14
N ALA A 269 10.33 32.41 5.20
CA ALA A 269 10.74 33.80 5.39
C ALA A 269 11.70 34.28 4.27
N ALA A 270 12.67 33.45 3.88
CA ALA A 270 13.58 33.75 2.79
C ALA A 270 12.85 33.88 1.44
N ALA A 271 11.90 32.98 1.15
CA ALA A 271 11.07 33.06 -0.05
C ALA A 271 10.21 34.33 -0.08
N ALA A 272 9.61 34.70 1.05
CA ALA A 272 8.84 35.94 1.17
C ALA A 272 9.71 37.19 0.95
N ALA A 273 10.91 37.23 1.52
CA ALA A 273 11.86 38.33 1.32
C ALA A 273 12.32 38.45 -0.14
N ALA A 274 12.57 37.34 -0.83
CA ALA A 274 12.92 37.33 -2.25
C ALA A 274 11.78 37.86 -3.13
N LEU A 275 10.53 37.46 -2.85
CA LEU A 275 9.35 37.97 -3.55
C LEU A 275 9.13 39.46 -3.31
N ALA A 276 9.33 39.94 -2.07
CA ALA A 276 9.25 41.36 -1.76
C ALA A 276 10.33 42.15 -2.52
N GLY A 277 11.56 41.64 -2.58
CA GLY A 277 12.63 42.22 -3.39
C GLY A 277 12.25 42.35 -4.87
N LEU A 278 11.71 41.29 -5.47
CA LEU A 278 11.24 41.31 -6.87
C LEU A 278 10.08 42.30 -7.08
N GLY A 279 9.16 42.42 -6.12
CA GLY A 279 8.08 43.41 -6.15
C GLY A 279 8.59 44.86 -6.12
N TYR A 280 9.63 45.13 -5.32
CA TYR A 280 10.30 46.43 -5.29
C TYR A 280 10.99 46.76 -6.63
N TRP A 281 11.60 45.75 -7.29
CA TRP A 281 12.18 45.93 -8.62
C TRP A 281 11.12 46.14 -9.71
N ALA A 282 9.96 45.48 -9.62
CA ALA A 282 8.86 45.70 -10.54
C ALA A 282 8.25 47.11 -10.41
N ALA A 283 8.12 47.63 -9.18
CA ALA A 283 7.65 48.99 -8.93
C ALA A 283 8.67 50.07 -9.35
N ALA A 284 9.97 49.83 -9.16
CA ALA A 284 11.03 50.76 -9.57
C ALA A 284 11.16 50.90 -11.10
N ARG A 285 10.78 49.87 -11.86
CA ARG A 285 10.86 49.87 -13.34
C ARG A 285 9.76 50.69 -14.02
N VAL A 286 8.70 51.09 -13.31
CA VAL A 286 7.59 51.92 -13.82
C VAL A 286 7.86 53.41 -13.60
N LEU A 287 8.85 53.77 -12.78
CA LEU A 287 9.12 55.16 -12.37
C LEU A 287 10.42 55.77 -12.95
N LEU A 288 11.08 55.08 -13.88
CA LEU A 288 12.23 55.61 -14.62
C LEU A 288 11.82 55.87 -16.09
N PRO A 289 11.72 57.14 -16.55
CA PRO A 289 11.49 57.50 -17.95
C PRO A 289 12.69 57.21 -18.85
#